data_AF-A0AAV1PNE7-F1
#
_entry.id   AF-A0AAV1PNE7-F1
#
_cell.length_a   1.000
_cell.length_b   1.000
_cell.length_c   1.000
_cell.angle_alpha   90.00
_cell.angle_beta   90.00
_cell.angle_gamma   90.00
#
_symmetry.space_group_name_H-M   'P 1'
#
loop_
_entity.id
_entity.type
_entity.pdbx_description
1 polymer ?
#
loop_
_entity_poly.entity_id
_entity_poly.type
_entity_poly.pdbx_seq_one_letter_code
_entity_poly.pdbx_strand_id
1 'polypeptide(L)'
;MQHSDYAILKPAYFVRVPCKDPSGESLILPAATFEQITSKSWGLTKEDRDALKAAYQKKKDEEIIAAEERKRQIYETDLARKQNPALNELEMEARGRAQHLLERADTLKMEQEEDIKKLNKLILGAQCQATRDHQIKEKKQMQAELTEEEKRLDDMMEVERRRALEIVNQIDELRKEQRIKGKQQICGQIEHRLLEKDLQDNMKEQEKCQVRENQEKMNQEDLKALEKKKEELHRLQQEIMCINNQTLRAKEQRREEEKLADMRDMEYIKNKLQREAELEAQQKQIKKDKELEIARLRARQEKATGYKADQEELRVQRSKEIIDREWRRKQKELAVKKAEEDENLKTARVEQLRCKEHFLSIKADREKADYERVLKAHQEAIIKQKEEEEKMHQKSLRHSEVIRQQVKEHEVRAVAQRRELLKETDQMSEAVQQRQMRLNELKEKKLKELKATGLPDKYCSDVERKARAF
;
A
#
# COMPACT_ATOMS: atom_id res chain seq x y z
N MET A 1 20.24 86.74 21.58
CA MET A 1 21.08 87.85 21.09
C MET A 1 20.16 88.98 20.67
N GLN A 2 20.60 90.24 20.81
CA GLN A 2 19.80 91.47 20.57
C GLN A 2 18.62 91.57 21.58
N HIS A 3 18.72 92.44 22.59
CA HIS A 3 18.35 93.87 22.56
C HIS A 3 16.84 94.04 22.34
N SER A 4 16.09 94.58 23.32
CA SER A 4 15.93 96.03 23.58
C SER A 4 15.20 96.68 22.39
N ASP A 5 14.07 97.37 22.60
CA ASP A 5 14.13 98.73 23.12
C ASP A 5 12.84 99.27 23.80
N TYR A 6 13.10 100.24 24.70
CA TYR A 6 12.28 101.33 25.26
C TYR A 6 10.73 101.27 25.16
N ALA A 7 9.99 101.10 26.26
CA ALA A 7 9.79 102.01 27.41
C ALA A 7 8.68 103.07 27.19
N ILE A 8 7.66 103.04 28.06
CA ILE A 8 6.48 103.91 27.99
C ILE A 8 6.75 105.23 28.72
N LEU A 9 6.89 106.33 27.96
CA LEU A 9 6.79 107.68 28.50
C LEU A 9 5.34 108.19 28.41
N LYS A 10 4.85 108.75 29.51
CA LYS A 10 3.47 109.29 29.61
C LYS A 10 3.38 110.68 28.98
N PRO A 11 2.37 110.96 28.14
CA PRO A 11 1.81 112.30 28.03
C PRO A 11 0.70 112.48 29.08
N ALA A 12 0.79 113.52 29.91
CA ALA A 12 -0.28 113.90 30.82
C ALA A 12 -1.17 114.95 30.16
N TYR A 13 -2.46 114.64 29.97
CA TYR A 13 -3.45 115.61 29.48
C TYR A 13 -4.42 115.98 30.60
N PHE A 14 -4.25 117.19 31.15
CA PHE A 14 -5.24 117.83 32.00
C PHE A 14 -6.46 118.23 31.16
N VAL A 15 -7.57 117.52 31.32
CA VAL A 15 -8.88 117.99 30.82
C VAL A 15 -9.38 119.05 31.81
N ARG A 16 -9.59 120.28 31.33
CA ARG A 16 -10.22 121.36 32.12
C ARG A 16 -11.67 121.01 32.41
N VAL A 17 -12.14 121.34 33.61
CA VAL A 17 -13.58 121.38 33.95
C VAL A 17 -14.00 122.84 34.18
N PRO A 18 -14.63 123.49 33.19
CA PRO A 18 -15.43 124.69 33.39
C PRO A 18 -16.89 124.32 33.73
N CYS A 19 -17.48 125.00 34.71
CA CYS A 19 -18.79 124.65 35.24
C CYS A 19 -19.96 125.03 34.31
N LYS A 20 -20.83 124.05 33.99
CA LYS A 20 -22.29 124.09 34.24
C LYS A 20 -23.02 122.91 33.56
N ASP A 21 -23.98 122.33 34.26
CA ASP A 21 -24.84 121.25 33.77
C ASP A 21 -25.91 121.75 32.76
N PRO A 22 -26.10 121.07 31.61
CA PRO A 22 -27.15 121.39 30.66
C PRO A 22 -28.19 120.27 30.46
N SER A 23 -28.40 119.40 31.46
CA SER A 23 -29.49 118.39 31.44
C SER A 23 -29.96 118.03 32.86
N GLY A 24 -31.06 118.64 33.31
CA GLY A 24 -31.63 118.47 34.64
C GLY A 24 -32.49 117.22 34.83
N GLU A 25 -32.04 116.06 34.36
CA GLU A 25 -32.77 114.79 34.44
C GLU A 25 -32.21 113.87 35.55
N SER A 26 -32.57 114.17 36.81
CA SER A 26 -32.28 113.30 37.95
C SER A 26 -33.21 112.08 37.98
N LEU A 27 -32.80 111.00 37.30
CA LEU A 27 -33.52 109.72 37.29
C LEU A 27 -33.59 109.10 38.70
N ILE A 28 -34.75 109.23 39.33
CA ILE A 28 -35.09 108.55 40.59
C ILE A 28 -35.26 107.05 40.30
N LEU A 29 -34.25 106.25 40.60
CA LEU A 29 -34.28 104.80 40.40
C LEU A 29 -35.15 104.11 41.48
N PRO A 30 -36.14 103.28 41.11
CA PRO A 30 -36.86 102.43 42.05
C PRO A 30 -35.94 101.50 42.83
N ALA A 31 -36.28 101.20 44.09
CA ALA A 31 -35.49 100.31 44.95
C ALA A 31 -35.19 98.94 44.28
N ALA A 32 -36.16 98.37 43.56
CA ALA A 32 -35.99 97.11 42.83
C ALA A 32 -34.99 97.19 41.65
N THR A 33 -34.84 98.35 40.99
CA THR A 33 -33.78 98.51 39.96
C THR A 33 -32.43 98.78 40.60
N PHE A 34 -32.40 99.52 41.71
CA PHE A 34 -31.20 99.69 42.52
C PHE A 34 -30.67 98.34 43.06
N GLU A 35 -31.54 97.49 43.62
CA GLU A 35 -31.19 96.14 44.10
C GLU A 35 -30.76 95.20 42.96
N GLN A 36 -31.39 95.28 41.79
CA GLN A 36 -30.88 94.54 40.62
C GLN A 36 -29.53 95.05 40.15
N ILE A 37 -29.26 96.36 40.26
CA ILE A 37 -27.96 96.95 39.92
C ILE A 37 -26.90 96.55 40.94
N THR A 38 -27.17 96.57 42.26
CA THR A 38 -26.22 96.08 43.28
C THR A 38 -25.96 94.58 43.11
N SER A 39 -27.00 93.77 42.92
CA SER A 39 -26.87 92.32 42.67
C SER A 39 -26.05 91.98 41.42
N LYS A 40 -26.10 92.82 40.37
CA LYS A 40 -25.34 92.64 39.12
C LYS A 40 -23.97 93.33 39.13
N SER A 41 -23.72 94.26 40.06
CA SER A 41 -22.43 94.95 40.21
C SER A 41 -21.57 94.40 41.35
N TRP A 42 -22.11 93.55 42.22
CA TRP A 42 -21.33 92.68 43.08
C TRP A 42 -20.60 91.66 42.18
N GLY A 43 -19.38 92.03 41.77
CA GLY A 43 -18.59 91.25 40.86
C GLY A 43 -18.25 89.89 41.45
N LEU A 44 -18.64 88.81 40.76
CA LEU A 44 -18.34 87.41 41.13
C LEU A 44 -16.94 87.28 41.72
N THR A 45 -16.83 86.54 42.83
CA THR A 45 -15.53 86.30 43.48
C THR A 45 -14.56 85.63 42.50
N LYS A 46 -13.25 85.69 42.80
CA LYS A 46 -12.26 84.98 41.98
C LYS A 46 -12.59 83.49 41.91
N GLU A 47 -13.00 82.93 43.04
CA GLU A 47 -13.41 81.53 43.20
C GLU A 47 -14.62 81.17 42.32
N ASP A 48 -15.69 81.98 42.30
CA ASP A 48 -16.84 81.74 41.42
C ASP A 48 -16.47 81.82 39.93
N ARG A 49 -15.63 82.79 39.56
CA ARG A 49 -15.15 82.96 38.18
C ARG A 49 -14.28 81.80 37.74
N ASP A 50 -13.42 81.30 38.62
CA ASP A 50 -12.51 80.20 38.34
C ASP A 50 -13.22 78.83 38.42
N ALA A 51 -14.26 78.70 39.26
CA ALA A 51 -15.18 77.56 39.25
C ALA A 51 -16.01 77.49 37.96
N LEU A 52 -16.54 78.61 37.46
CA LEU A 52 -17.22 78.68 36.16
C LEU A 52 -16.27 78.35 35.00
N LYS A 53 -15.02 78.83 35.02
CA LYS A 53 -14.00 78.43 34.04
C LYS A 53 -13.70 76.93 34.13
N ALA A 54 -13.51 76.38 35.33
CA ALA A 54 -13.21 74.97 35.52
C ALA A 54 -14.38 74.06 35.08
N ALA A 55 -15.63 74.47 35.32
CA ALA A 55 -16.82 73.76 34.82
C ALA A 55 -16.93 73.84 33.28
N TYR A 56 -16.59 74.98 32.68
CA TYR A 56 -16.55 75.16 31.23
C TYR A 56 -15.38 74.39 30.56
N GLN A 57 -14.23 74.30 31.23
CA GLN A 57 -13.10 73.47 30.82
C GLN A 57 -13.48 71.99 30.89
N LYS A 58 -13.98 71.49 32.03
CA LYS A 58 -14.43 70.10 32.16
C LYS A 58 -15.43 69.69 31.08
N LYS A 59 -16.43 70.52 30.77
CA LYS A 59 -17.36 70.25 29.67
C LYS A 59 -16.68 70.19 28.30
N LYS A 60 -15.70 71.04 28.03
CA LYS A 60 -14.89 70.96 26.81
C LYS A 60 -14.00 69.72 26.78
N ASP A 61 -13.41 69.34 27.92
CA ASP A 61 -12.57 68.16 28.03
C ASP A 61 -13.41 66.89 27.84
N GLU A 62 -14.63 66.84 28.40
CA GLU A 62 -15.65 65.81 28.17
C GLU A 62 -16.09 65.76 26.68
N GLU A 63 -16.37 66.91 26.05
CA GLU A 63 -16.68 67.01 24.62
C GLU A 63 -15.51 66.54 23.72
N ILE A 64 -14.26 66.85 24.11
CA ILE A 64 -13.03 66.43 23.41
C ILE A 64 -12.83 64.92 23.57
N ILE A 65 -12.95 64.37 24.78
CA ILE A 65 -12.84 62.92 25.04
C ILE A 65 -13.91 62.17 24.24
N ALA A 66 -15.17 62.60 24.30
CA ALA A 66 -16.25 62.00 23.52
C ALA A 66 -16.04 62.16 21.99
N ALA A 67 -15.31 63.18 21.53
CA ALA A 67 -14.91 63.31 20.13
C ALA A 67 -13.71 62.41 19.77
N GLU A 68 -12.77 62.19 20.68
CA GLU A 68 -11.66 61.24 20.52
C GLU A 68 -12.13 59.79 20.53
N GLU A 69 -13.04 59.40 21.42
CA GLU A 69 -13.61 58.06 21.45
C GLU A 69 -14.35 57.73 20.15
N ARG A 70 -15.15 58.67 19.64
CA ARG A 70 -15.77 58.55 18.30
C ARG A 70 -14.72 58.45 17.18
N LYS A 71 -13.63 59.22 17.24
CA LYS A 71 -12.51 59.09 16.28
C LYS A 71 -11.84 57.72 16.38
N ARG A 72 -11.64 57.16 17.58
CA ARG A 72 -11.07 55.82 17.79
C ARG A 72 -11.99 54.74 17.24
N GLN A 73 -13.29 54.78 17.54
CA GLN A 73 -14.28 53.85 16.99
C GLN A 73 -14.37 53.92 15.45
N ILE A 74 -14.35 55.11 14.86
CA ILE A 74 -14.30 55.30 13.40
C ILE A 74 -12.98 54.72 12.84
N TYR A 75 -11.85 55.01 13.48
CA TYR A 75 -10.55 54.48 13.06
C TYR A 75 -10.49 52.94 13.14
N GLU A 76 -10.98 52.34 14.23
CA GLU A 76 -11.05 50.89 14.42
C GLU A 76 -11.98 50.22 13.40
N THR A 77 -13.16 50.80 13.13
CA THR A 77 -14.07 50.26 12.11
C THR A 77 -13.53 50.41 10.68
N ASP A 78 -12.84 51.50 10.35
CA ASP A 78 -12.13 51.64 9.07
C ASP A 78 -10.89 50.74 8.96
N LEU A 79 -10.22 50.44 10.08
CA LEU A 79 -9.09 49.52 10.12
C LEU A 79 -9.59 48.07 9.94
N ALA A 80 -10.72 47.70 10.56
CA ALA A 80 -11.40 46.43 10.33
C ALA A 80 -11.90 46.27 8.88
N ARG A 81 -12.43 47.34 8.26
CA ARG A 81 -12.79 47.38 6.82
C ARG A 81 -11.59 47.23 5.90
N LYS A 82 -10.43 47.82 6.26
CA LYS A 82 -9.18 47.69 5.49
C LYS A 82 -8.51 46.33 5.66
N GLN A 83 -8.70 45.66 6.80
CA GLN A 83 -8.27 44.27 7.02
C GLN A 83 -9.17 43.26 6.32
N ASN A 84 -10.48 43.52 6.26
CA ASN A 84 -11.49 42.69 5.61
C ASN A 84 -12.20 43.43 4.47
N PRO A 85 -11.50 43.76 3.36
CA PRO A 85 -12.16 44.27 2.18
C PRO A 85 -13.12 43.21 1.62
N ALA A 86 -14.30 43.63 1.18
CA ALA A 86 -15.18 42.75 0.42
C ALA A 86 -14.48 42.37 -0.89
N LEU A 87 -14.33 41.06 -1.12
CA LEU A 87 -13.60 40.52 -2.27
C LEU A 87 -14.36 40.78 -3.55
N ASN A 88 -13.66 41.23 -4.59
CA ASN A 88 -14.22 41.38 -5.92
C ASN A 88 -14.61 40.01 -6.48
N GLU A 89 -15.56 39.96 -7.41
CA GLU A 89 -16.02 38.71 -8.05
C GLU A 89 -14.85 37.96 -8.70
N LEU A 90 -13.92 38.68 -9.33
CA LEU A 90 -12.68 38.13 -9.89
C LEU A 90 -11.73 37.53 -8.84
N GLU A 91 -11.72 38.08 -7.61
CA GLU A 91 -10.91 37.57 -6.50
C GLU A 91 -11.58 36.36 -5.83
N MET A 92 -12.92 36.34 -5.78
CA MET A 92 -13.70 35.18 -5.37
C MET A 92 -13.54 34.02 -6.37
N GLU A 93 -13.59 34.29 -7.67
CA GLU A 93 -13.27 33.31 -8.71
C GLU A 93 -11.82 32.83 -8.62
N ALA A 94 -10.85 33.74 -8.45
CA ALA A 94 -9.44 33.35 -8.29
C ALA A 94 -9.23 32.47 -7.04
N ARG A 95 -9.91 32.77 -5.93
CA ARG A 95 -9.93 31.92 -4.72
C ARG A 95 -10.57 30.56 -4.97
N GLY A 96 -11.72 30.49 -5.62
CA GLY A 96 -12.39 29.22 -5.95
C GLY A 96 -11.54 28.35 -6.89
N ARG A 97 -10.94 28.94 -7.92
CA ARG A 97 -9.98 28.27 -8.82
C ARG A 97 -8.75 27.78 -8.06
N ALA A 98 -8.20 28.57 -7.14
CA ALA A 98 -7.07 28.17 -6.30
C ALA A 98 -7.44 27.06 -5.30
N GLN A 99 -8.63 27.11 -4.69
CA GLN A 99 -9.16 26.07 -3.82
C GLN A 99 -9.32 24.76 -4.57
N HIS A 100 -9.96 24.75 -5.74
CA HIS A 100 -10.07 23.55 -6.57
C HIS A 100 -8.71 23.00 -7.04
N LEU A 101 -7.71 23.85 -7.27
CA LEU A 101 -6.35 23.39 -7.57
C LEU A 101 -5.67 22.74 -6.34
N LEU A 102 -5.90 23.26 -5.13
CA LEU A 102 -5.41 22.67 -3.88
C LEU A 102 -6.13 21.34 -3.58
N GLU A 103 -7.47 21.31 -3.66
CA GLU A 103 -8.28 20.09 -3.52
C GLU A 103 -7.87 19.01 -4.53
N ARG A 104 -7.61 19.39 -5.78
CA ARG A 104 -7.11 18.47 -6.81
C ARG A 104 -5.68 18.00 -6.53
N ALA A 105 -4.82 18.87 -6.02
CA ALA A 105 -3.46 18.47 -5.62
C ALA A 105 -3.49 17.51 -4.42
N ASP A 106 -4.36 17.75 -3.43
CA ASP A 106 -4.45 16.94 -2.22
C ASP A 106 -5.17 15.61 -2.46
N THR A 107 -6.22 15.57 -3.28
CA THR A 107 -6.79 14.30 -3.77
C THR A 107 -5.75 13.49 -4.53
N LEU A 108 -4.97 14.10 -5.44
CA LEU A 108 -3.87 13.41 -6.14
C LEU A 108 -2.78 12.91 -5.18
N LYS A 109 -2.45 13.63 -4.09
CA LYS A 109 -1.53 13.11 -3.04
C LYS A 109 -2.13 11.89 -2.34
N MET A 110 -3.41 11.93 -1.98
CA MET A 110 -4.09 10.80 -1.34
C MET A 110 -4.24 9.60 -2.28
N GLU A 111 -4.39 9.80 -3.60
CA GLU A 111 -4.31 8.72 -4.61
C GLU A 111 -2.92 8.08 -4.69
N GLN A 112 -1.86 8.80 -4.29
CA GLN A 112 -0.52 8.23 -4.23
C GLN A 112 -0.26 7.40 -2.96
N GLU A 113 -1.12 7.46 -1.96
CA GLU A 113 -0.99 6.64 -0.76
C GLU A 113 -1.17 5.15 -1.07
N GLU A 114 -0.36 4.31 -0.43
CA GLU A 114 -0.32 2.88 -0.75
C GLU A 114 -1.66 2.17 -0.55
N ASP A 115 -2.40 2.53 0.49
CA ASP A 115 -3.66 1.86 0.83
C ASP A 115 -4.79 2.26 -0.12
N ILE A 116 -4.74 3.49 -0.64
CA ILE A 116 -5.64 3.93 -1.71
C ILE A 116 -5.26 3.24 -3.04
N LYS A 117 -3.97 3.04 -3.32
CA LYS A 117 -3.51 2.20 -4.44
C LYS A 117 -3.92 0.73 -4.31
N LYS A 118 -3.85 0.15 -3.11
CA LYS A 118 -4.33 -1.21 -2.80
C LYS A 118 -5.84 -1.31 -3.03
N LEU A 119 -6.61 -0.33 -2.54
CA LEU A 119 -8.07 -0.25 -2.77
C LEU A 119 -8.41 -0.09 -4.27
N ASN A 120 -7.73 0.80 -5.00
CA ASN A 120 -7.94 1.01 -6.45
C ASN A 120 -7.74 -0.31 -7.24
N LYS A 121 -6.72 -1.10 -6.89
CA LYS A 121 -6.49 -2.43 -7.50
C LYS A 121 -7.62 -3.42 -7.19
N LEU A 122 -8.20 -3.37 -5.99
CA LEU A 122 -9.34 -4.21 -5.62
C LEU A 122 -10.64 -3.79 -6.33
N ILE A 123 -10.89 -2.49 -6.44
CA ILE A 123 -12.00 -1.89 -7.19
C ILE A 123 -11.94 -2.31 -8.66
N LEU A 124 -10.78 -2.14 -9.31
CA LEU A 124 -10.58 -2.53 -10.70
C LEU A 124 -10.73 -4.05 -10.89
N GLY A 125 -10.18 -4.86 -9.98
CA GLY A 125 -10.35 -6.32 -10.00
C GLY A 125 -11.81 -6.76 -9.89
N ALA A 126 -12.61 -6.10 -9.04
CA ALA A 126 -14.03 -6.34 -8.88
C ALA A 126 -14.84 -5.93 -10.14
N GLN A 127 -14.51 -4.78 -10.74
CA GLN A 127 -15.07 -4.36 -12.03
C GLN A 127 -14.79 -5.37 -13.14
N CYS A 128 -13.52 -5.77 -13.33
CA CYS A 128 -13.15 -6.79 -14.32
C CYS A 128 -13.84 -8.14 -14.08
N GLN A 129 -14.06 -8.55 -12.82
CA GLN A 129 -14.79 -9.77 -12.52
C GLN A 129 -16.29 -9.65 -12.82
N ALA A 130 -16.92 -8.51 -12.54
CA ALA A 130 -18.32 -8.26 -12.91
C ALA A 130 -18.53 -8.25 -14.43
N THR A 131 -17.64 -7.60 -15.19
CA THR A 131 -17.66 -7.63 -16.67
C THR A 131 -17.47 -9.05 -17.20
N ARG A 132 -16.55 -9.84 -16.62
CA ARG A 132 -16.33 -11.24 -17.02
C ARG A 132 -17.54 -12.13 -16.73
N ASP A 133 -18.20 -11.95 -15.58
CA ASP A 133 -19.45 -12.65 -15.25
C ASP A 133 -20.59 -12.30 -16.23
N HIS A 134 -20.64 -11.05 -16.72
CA HIS A 134 -21.57 -10.62 -17.77
C HIS A 134 -21.27 -11.34 -19.10
N GLN A 135 -20.02 -11.27 -19.57
CA GLN A 135 -19.56 -11.96 -20.79
C GLN A 135 -19.77 -13.48 -20.77
N ILE A 136 -19.67 -14.12 -19.60
CA ILE A 136 -19.97 -15.54 -19.43
C ILE A 136 -21.47 -15.84 -19.55
N LYS A 137 -22.36 -14.91 -19.18
CA LYS A 137 -23.81 -15.02 -19.41
C LYS A 137 -24.16 -14.76 -20.87
N GLU A 138 -23.68 -13.66 -21.45
CA GLU A 138 -23.85 -13.32 -22.87
C GLU A 138 -23.41 -14.49 -23.77
N LYS A 139 -22.21 -15.05 -23.53
CA LYS A 139 -21.72 -16.21 -24.29
C LYS A 139 -22.62 -17.44 -24.14
N LYS A 140 -23.21 -17.69 -22.97
CA LYS A 140 -24.13 -18.81 -22.77
C LYS A 140 -25.47 -18.60 -23.48
N GLN A 141 -25.96 -17.37 -23.56
CA GLN A 141 -27.17 -17.01 -24.31
C GLN A 141 -26.93 -17.19 -25.81
N MET A 142 -25.86 -16.58 -26.34
CA MET A 142 -25.39 -16.78 -27.73
C MET A 142 -25.21 -18.26 -28.08
N GLN A 143 -24.70 -19.09 -27.17
CA GLN A 143 -24.57 -20.54 -27.39
C GLN A 143 -25.92 -21.27 -27.37
N ALA A 144 -26.86 -20.89 -26.51
CA ALA A 144 -28.21 -21.48 -26.51
C ALA A 144 -28.93 -21.15 -27.82
N GLU A 145 -29.01 -19.86 -28.18
CA GLU A 145 -29.61 -19.34 -29.41
C GLU A 145 -29.03 -20.00 -30.67
N LEU A 146 -27.70 -20.14 -30.73
CA LEU A 146 -27.03 -20.84 -31.84
C LEU A 146 -27.43 -22.32 -31.91
N THR A 147 -27.48 -23.04 -30.78
CA THR A 147 -27.96 -24.44 -30.80
C THR A 147 -29.46 -24.58 -31.06
N GLU A 148 -30.26 -23.52 -30.94
CA GLU A 148 -31.68 -23.53 -31.31
C GLU A 148 -31.85 -23.34 -32.82
N GLU A 149 -31.10 -22.43 -33.43
CA GLU A 149 -31.09 -22.27 -34.90
C GLU A 149 -30.43 -23.49 -35.61
N GLU A 150 -29.39 -24.10 -35.04
CA GLU A 150 -28.82 -25.37 -35.54
C GLU A 150 -29.88 -26.48 -35.61
N LYS A 151 -30.63 -26.72 -34.53
CA LYS A 151 -31.74 -27.70 -34.53
C LYS A 151 -32.80 -27.38 -35.57
N ARG A 152 -33.17 -26.10 -35.70
CA ARG A 152 -34.15 -25.64 -36.70
C ARG A 152 -33.68 -25.89 -38.14
N LEU A 153 -32.38 -25.75 -38.41
CA LEU A 153 -31.79 -26.08 -39.71
C LEU A 153 -31.77 -27.59 -39.93
N ASP A 154 -31.36 -28.39 -38.93
CA ASP A 154 -31.40 -29.86 -39.00
C ASP A 154 -32.81 -30.40 -39.27
N ASP A 155 -33.84 -29.85 -38.61
CA ASP A 155 -35.25 -30.20 -38.84
C ASP A 155 -35.70 -29.89 -40.28
N MET A 156 -35.26 -28.75 -40.86
CA MET A 156 -35.55 -28.45 -42.27
C MET A 156 -34.82 -29.39 -43.23
N MET A 157 -33.55 -29.71 -42.96
CA MET A 157 -32.76 -30.67 -43.74
C MET A 157 -33.37 -32.09 -43.68
N GLU A 158 -33.89 -32.50 -42.53
CA GLU A 158 -34.65 -33.76 -42.38
C GLU A 158 -35.94 -33.76 -43.20
N VAL A 159 -36.69 -32.65 -43.23
CA VAL A 159 -37.89 -32.51 -44.06
C VAL A 159 -37.55 -32.58 -45.55
N GLU A 160 -36.47 -31.95 -46.00
CA GLU A 160 -36.01 -32.07 -47.39
C GLU A 160 -35.52 -33.48 -47.73
N ARG A 161 -34.77 -34.13 -46.83
CA ARG A 161 -34.34 -35.53 -47.00
C ARG A 161 -35.53 -36.48 -47.12
N ARG A 162 -36.59 -36.28 -46.33
CA ARG A 162 -37.83 -37.07 -46.41
C ARG A 162 -38.55 -36.86 -47.74
N ARG A 163 -38.74 -35.61 -48.19
CA ARG A 163 -39.30 -35.29 -49.51
C ARG A 163 -38.50 -35.93 -50.65
N ALA A 164 -37.17 -35.91 -50.58
CA ALA A 164 -36.32 -36.55 -51.58
C ALA A 164 -36.51 -38.08 -51.62
N LEU A 165 -36.65 -38.73 -50.45
CA LEU A 165 -36.96 -40.16 -50.36
C LEU A 165 -38.37 -40.49 -50.86
N GLU A 166 -39.36 -39.64 -50.56
CA GLU A 166 -40.73 -39.77 -51.09
C GLU A 166 -40.75 -39.72 -52.63
N ILE A 167 -40.02 -38.79 -53.24
CA ILE A 167 -39.88 -38.68 -54.71
C ILE A 167 -39.19 -39.93 -55.29
N VAL A 168 -38.11 -40.43 -54.67
CA VAL A 168 -37.43 -41.66 -55.11
C VAL A 168 -38.36 -42.88 -54.99
N ASN A 169 -39.12 -42.99 -53.90
CA ASN A 169 -40.10 -44.06 -53.71
C ASN A 169 -41.19 -44.02 -54.80
N GLN A 170 -41.74 -42.84 -55.11
CA GLN A 170 -42.73 -42.66 -56.20
C GLN A 170 -42.14 -43.06 -57.57
N ILE A 171 -40.89 -42.69 -57.87
CA ILE A 171 -40.21 -43.10 -59.10
C ILE A 171 -40.06 -44.62 -59.17
N ASP A 172 -39.68 -45.28 -58.06
CA ASP A 172 -39.54 -46.74 -58.03
C ASP A 172 -40.88 -47.48 -57.99
N GLU A 173 -41.97 -46.87 -57.52
CA GLU A 173 -43.34 -47.36 -57.67
C GLU A 173 -43.81 -47.28 -59.12
N LEU A 174 -43.62 -46.15 -59.80
CA LEU A 174 -43.88 -46.03 -61.24
C LEU A 174 -43.06 -47.04 -62.06
N ARG A 175 -41.80 -47.31 -61.68
CA ARG A 175 -40.98 -48.37 -62.29
C ARG A 175 -41.50 -49.78 -61.96
N LYS A 176 -42.03 -50.03 -60.75
CA LYS A 176 -42.70 -51.31 -60.41
C LYS A 176 -43.94 -51.48 -61.29
N GLU A 177 -44.79 -50.46 -61.42
CA GLU A 177 -45.96 -50.49 -62.32
C GLU A 177 -45.58 -50.75 -63.77
N GLN A 178 -44.57 -50.06 -64.31
CA GLN A 178 -44.09 -50.28 -65.68
C GLN A 178 -43.63 -51.73 -65.90
N ARG A 179 -42.91 -52.32 -64.93
CA ARG A 179 -42.54 -53.75 -64.97
C ARG A 179 -43.76 -54.68 -64.89
N ILE A 180 -44.78 -54.34 -64.10
CA ILE A 180 -46.03 -55.12 -64.01
C ILE A 180 -46.81 -55.04 -65.33
N LYS A 181 -46.97 -53.84 -65.89
CA LYS A 181 -47.63 -53.59 -67.19
C LYS A 181 -46.91 -54.30 -68.33
N GLY A 182 -45.58 -54.25 -68.35
CA GLY A 182 -44.75 -55.00 -69.31
C GLY A 182 -44.89 -56.53 -69.15
N LYS A 183 -44.91 -57.04 -67.91
CA LYS A 183 -45.18 -58.47 -67.65
C LYS A 183 -46.57 -58.87 -68.16
N GLN A 184 -47.61 -58.07 -67.89
CA GLN A 184 -48.98 -58.32 -68.34
C GLN A 184 -49.06 -58.35 -69.87
N GLN A 185 -48.38 -57.44 -70.57
CA GLN A 185 -48.29 -57.45 -72.03
C GLN A 185 -47.61 -58.72 -72.56
N ILE A 186 -46.52 -59.18 -71.93
CA ILE A 186 -45.83 -60.42 -72.31
C ILE A 186 -46.72 -61.65 -72.04
N CYS A 187 -47.43 -61.70 -70.90
CA CYS A 187 -48.40 -62.77 -70.61
C CYS A 187 -49.51 -62.81 -71.67
N GLY A 188 -50.14 -61.67 -71.99
CA GLY A 188 -51.16 -61.58 -73.04
C GLY A 188 -50.64 -61.95 -74.44
N GLN A 189 -49.38 -61.65 -74.77
CA GLN A 189 -48.75 -62.12 -76.01
C GLN A 189 -48.49 -63.63 -76.03
N ILE A 190 -48.15 -64.24 -74.88
CA ILE A 190 -48.00 -65.69 -74.76
C ILE A 190 -49.37 -66.36 -74.88
N GLU A 191 -50.39 -65.86 -74.19
CA GLU A 191 -51.77 -66.32 -74.27
C GLU A 191 -52.31 -66.24 -75.71
N HIS A 192 -52.11 -65.11 -76.40
CA HIS A 192 -52.47 -64.96 -77.81
C HIS A 192 -51.76 -65.98 -78.71
N ARG A 193 -50.44 -66.17 -78.56
CA ARG A 193 -49.68 -67.15 -79.34
C ARG A 193 -50.07 -68.59 -79.03
N LEU A 194 -50.49 -68.90 -77.81
CA LEU A 194 -51.03 -70.21 -77.46
C LEU A 194 -52.37 -70.42 -78.17
N LEU A 195 -53.29 -69.46 -78.11
CA LEU A 195 -54.56 -69.52 -78.84
C LEU A 195 -54.37 -69.62 -80.37
N GLU A 196 -53.43 -68.87 -80.96
CA GLU A 196 -53.06 -68.99 -82.37
C GLU A 196 -52.48 -70.37 -82.71
N LYS A 197 -51.60 -70.91 -81.87
CA LYS A 197 -51.00 -72.23 -82.05
C LYS A 197 -52.06 -73.33 -81.92
N ASP A 198 -52.92 -73.24 -80.92
CA ASP A 198 -53.99 -74.22 -80.68
C ASP A 198 -55.01 -74.18 -81.83
N LEU A 199 -55.33 -72.99 -82.37
CA LEU A 199 -56.15 -72.86 -83.57
C LEU A 199 -55.45 -73.47 -84.80
N GLN A 200 -54.14 -73.23 -84.99
CA GLN A 200 -53.37 -73.87 -86.07
C GLN A 200 -53.30 -75.39 -85.91
N ASP A 201 -53.17 -75.91 -84.69
CA ASP A 201 -53.09 -77.35 -84.44
C ASP A 201 -54.47 -78.02 -84.61
N ASN A 202 -55.57 -77.34 -84.25
CA ASN A 202 -56.94 -77.73 -84.63
C ASN A 202 -57.11 -77.79 -86.16
N MET A 203 -56.62 -76.79 -86.91
CA MET A 203 -56.67 -76.81 -88.39
C MET A 203 -55.88 -78.00 -88.95
N LYS A 204 -54.65 -78.24 -88.46
CA LYS A 204 -53.84 -79.41 -88.82
C LYS A 204 -54.52 -80.73 -88.45
N GLU A 205 -55.34 -80.78 -87.39
CA GLU A 205 -56.10 -81.97 -87.03
C GLU A 205 -57.29 -82.20 -87.95
N GLN A 206 -57.99 -81.15 -88.40
CA GLN A 206 -58.99 -81.26 -89.46
C GLN A 206 -58.36 -81.75 -90.78
N GLU A 207 -57.20 -81.19 -91.17
CA GLU A 207 -56.42 -81.66 -92.32
C GLU A 207 -55.99 -83.13 -92.17
N LYS A 208 -55.44 -83.53 -91.02
CA LYS A 208 -55.09 -84.94 -90.72
C LYS A 208 -56.31 -85.86 -90.79
N CYS A 209 -57.50 -85.41 -90.37
CA CYS A 209 -58.72 -86.19 -90.48
C CYS A 209 -59.17 -86.35 -91.94
N GLN A 210 -59.17 -85.28 -92.73
CA GLN A 210 -59.47 -85.35 -94.18
C GLN A 210 -58.46 -86.22 -94.94
N VAL A 211 -57.17 -86.09 -94.63
CA VAL A 211 -56.11 -86.96 -95.18
C VAL A 211 -56.30 -88.40 -94.74
N ARG A 212 -56.69 -88.66 -93.49
CA ARG A 212 -57.00 -90.01 -92.99
C ARG A 212 -58.21 -90.60 -93.69
N GLU A 213 -59.32 -89.88 -93.82
CA GLU A 213 -60.50 -90.35 -94.57
C GLU A 213 -60.16 -90.68 -96.02
N ASN A 214 -59.31 -89.87 -96.66
CA ASN A 214 -58.87 -90.13 -98.04
C ASN A 214 -57.90 -91.32 -98.11
N GLN A 215 -56.98 -91.46 -97.15
CA GLN A 215 -56.15 -92.65 -97.02
C GLN A 215 -56.97 -93.90 -96.67
N GLU A 216 -58.08 -93.79 -95.94
CA GLU A 216 -58.99 -94.90 -95.65
C GLU A 216 -59.78 -95.32 -96.90
N LYS A 217 -60.20 -94.37 -97.75
CA LYS A 217 -60.75 -94.66 -99.09
C LYS A 217 -59.72 -95.40 -99.96
N MET A 218 -58.50 -94.87 -100.06
CA MET A 218 -57.39 -95.54 -100.77
C MET A 218 -57.09 -96.92 -100.18
N ASN A 219 -57.04 -97.06 -98.86
CA ASN A 219 -56.82 -98.34 -98.17
C ASN A 219 -57.95 -99.33 -98.42
N GLN A 220 -59.20 -98.89 -98.61
CA GLN A 220 -60.31 -99.76 -99.00
C GLN A 220 -60.21 -100.21 -100.46
N GLU A 221 -59.59 -99.42 -101.34
CA GLU A 221 -59.28 -99.80 -102.72
C GLU A 221 -58.06 -100.74 -102.78
N ASP A 222 -57.01 -100.45 -102.02
CA ASP A 222 -55.84 -101.30 -101.83
C ASP A 222 -56.19 -102.62 -101.11
N LEU A 223 -57.14 -102.65 -100.18
CA LEU A 223 -57.62 -103.91 -99.58
C LEU A 223 -58.34 -104.77 -100.64
N LYS A 224 -59.19 -104.18 -101.49
CA LYS A 224 -59.80 -104.88 -102.64
C LYS A 224 -58.77 -105.30 -103.71
N ALA A 225 -57.53 -104.79 -103.64
CA ALA A 225 -56.39 -105.26 -104.43
C ALA A 225 -55.51 -106.28 -103.68
N LEU A 226 -55.41 -106.19 -102.35
CA LEU A 226 -54.68 -107.10 -101.48
C LEU A 226 -55.44 -108.40 -101.20
N GLU A 227 -56.77 -108.41 -101.28
CA GLU A 227 -57.57 -109.63 -101.32
C GLU A 227 -57.19 -110.45 -102.56
N LYS A 228 -57.25 -109.84 -103.75
CA LYS A 228 -56.77 -110.42 -105.02
C LYS A 228 -55.31 -110.88 -104.94
N LYS A 229 -54.42 -110.08 -104.32
CA LYS A 229 -53.02 -110.48 -104.10
C LYS A 229 -52.83 -111.53 -103.01
N LYS A 230 -53.75 -111.73 -102.06
CA LYS A 230 -53.68 -112.83 -101.08
C LYS A 230 -54.17 -114.14 -101.68
N GLU A 231 -55.16 -114.08 -102.56
CA GLU A 231 -55.53 -115.18 -103.45
C GLU A 231 -54.34 -115.64 -104.32
N GLU A 232 -53.36 -114.77 -104.57
CA GLU A 232 -52.06 -115.08 -105.20
C GLU A 232 -50.98 -115.51 -104.19
N LEU A 233 -50.72 -114.74 -103.12
CA LEU A 233 -49.60 -114.96 -102.18
C LEU A 233 -49.76 -116.17 -101.26
N HIS A 234 -50.99 -116.61 -100.98
CA HIS A 234 -51.20 -117.82 -100.19
C HIS A 234 -50.66 -119.07 -100.91
N ARG A 235 -50.43 -118.98 -102.23
CA ARG A 235 -49.77 -119.98 -103.08
C ARG A 235 -48.23 -120.05 -102.90
N LEU A 236 -47.63 -119.19 -102.06
CA LEU A 236 -46.18 -119.00 -101.98
C LEU A 236 -45.56 -119.24 -100.58
N GLN A 237 -46.20 -118.81 -99.49
CA GLN A 237 -45.49 -118.67 -98.19
C GLN A 237 -45.19 -119.99 -97.42
N GLN A 238 -45.21 -121.15 -98.08
CA GLN A 238 -45.03 -122.47 -97.47
C GLN A 238 -43.55 -122.91 -97.33
N GLU A 239 -42.60 -121.95 -97.27
CA GLU A 239 -41.23 -122.16 -97.76
C GLU A 239 -40.02 -121.82 -96.81
N ILE A 240 -40.17 -121.17 -95.63
CA ILE A 240 -39.00 -120.53 -94.92
C ILE A 240 -38.77 -120.95 -93.43
N MET A 241 -39.16 -120.13 -92.45
CA MET A 241 -39.14 -120.27 -90.97
C MET A 241 -37.88 -120.70 -90.15
N CYS A 242 -36.89 -121.43 -90.66
CA CYS A 242 -35.97 -122.24 -89.83
C CYS A 242 -34.73 -121.52 -89.21
N ILE A 243 -34.88 -120.46 -88.39
CA ILE A 243 -33.79 -119.49 -88.06
C ILE A 243 -33.16 -119.56 -86.63
N ASN A 244 -32.93 -118.44 -85.90
CA ASN A 244 -31.77 -118.22 -84.98
C ASN A 244 -32.10 -117.62 -83.57
N ASN A 245 -31.20 -117.78 -82.57
CA ASN A 245 -31.35 -117.35 -81.15
C ASN A 245 -29.97 -117.11 -80.44
N GLN A 246 -29.65 -115.90 -79.88
CA GLN A 246 -28.27 -115.50 -79.47
C GLN A 246 -28.06 -114.70 -78.13
N THR A 247 -27.27 -113.61 -78.11
CA THR A 247 -26.38 -113.17 -76.98
C THR A 247 -26.67 -111.78 -76.33
N LEU A 248 -26.04 -111.44 -75.17
CA LEU A 248 -26.50 -110.32 -74.30
C LEU A 248 -25.51 -109.46 -73.43
N ARG A 249 -24.46 -110.00 -72.78
CA ARG A 249 -24.05 -109.57 -71.39
C ARG A 249 -22.92 -108.51 -71.23
N ALA A 250 -22.67 -108.10 -69.96
CA ALA A 250 -21.46 -107.47 -69.32
C ALA A 250 -20.95 -106.06 -69.76
N LYS A 251 -20.86 -105.10 -68.80
CA LYS A 251 -20.44 -103.68 -68.96
C LYS A 251 -19.89 -102.93 -67.68
N GLU A 252 -19.64 -103.57 -66.52
CA GLU A 252 -20.00 -103.00 -65.19
C GLU A 252 -19.10 -101.92 -64.47
N GLN A 253 -17.93 -102.25 -63.88
CA GLN A 253 -17.49 -101.68 -62.56
C GLN A 253 -16.54 -100.44 -62.53
N ARG A 254 -16.70 -99.56 -61.49
CA ARG A 254 -15.93 -98.32 -61.09
C ARG A 254 -16.32 -97.90 -59.62
N ARG A 255 -15.97 -96.70 -59.05
CA ARG A 255 -16.97 -95.59 -58.83
C ARG A 255 -16.63 -94.29 -58.00
N GLU A 256 -15.89 -94.24 -56.88
CA GLU A 256 -16.06 -93.16 -55.82
C GLU A 256 -14.78 -92.55 -55.15
N GLU A 257 -13.81 -92.05 -55.91
CA GLU A 257 -12.41 -91.98 -55.43
C GLU A 257 -11.98 -90.78 -54.51
N GLU A 258 -12.30 -89.49 -54.75
CA GLU A 258 -11.62 -88.32 -54.10
C GLU A 258 -12.30 -87.69 -52.83
N LYS A 259 -11.59 -86.87 -52.00
CA LYS A 259 -12.10 -86.31 -50.70
C LYS A 259 -11.75 -84.85 -50.20
N LEU A 260 -10.63 -84.56 -49.46
CA LEU A 260 -10.55 -83.46 -48.41
C LEU A 260 -9.50 -82.31 -48.58
N ALA A 261 -9.69 -81.13 -47.91
CA ALA A 261 -8.74 -79.99 -47.74
C ALA A 261 -9.10 -79.00 -46.56
N ASP A 262 -8.43 -77.83 -46.50
CA ASP A 262 -8.79 -76.50 -45.90
C ASP A 262 -9.06 -76.26 -44.39
N MET A 263 -8.12 -75.70 -43.59
CA MET A 263 -8.35 -75.38 -42.14
C MET A 263 -7.43 -74.37 -41.36
N ARG A 264 -6.71 -73.37 -41.94
CA ARG A 264 -5.55 -72.71 -41.20
C ARG A 264 -5.37 -71.17 -41.03
N ASP A 265 -6.07 -70.24 -41.69
CA ASP A 265 -5.49 -68.89 -41.93
C ASP A 265 -5.89 -67.67 -41.03
N MET A 266 -6.58 -67.83 -39.88
CA MET A 266 -7.40 -66.71 -39.33
C MET A 266 -6.91 -65.90 -38.09
N GLU A 267 -5.79 -66.20 -37.41
CA GLU A 267 -5.59 -65.68 -36.03
C GLU A 267 -4.69 -64.43 -35.81
N TYR A 268 -3.81 -64.03 -36.74
CA TYR A 268 -2.63 -63.20 -36.38
C TYR A 268 -2.89 -61.69 -36.10
N ILE A 269 -3.98 -61.09 -36.59
CA ILE A 269 -4.07 -59.63 -36.78
C ILE A 269 -4.36 -58.82 -35.49
N LYS A 270 -4.87 -59.44 -34.42
CA LYS A 270 -5.63 -58.73 -33.37
C LYS A 270 -4.83 -57.90 -32.35
N ASN A 271 -3.51 -58.09 -32.22
CA ASN A 271 -2.77 -57.74 -30.99
C ASN A 271 -1.96 -56.42 -31.01
N LYS A 272 -1.87 -55.68 -32.12
CA LYS A 272 -0.90 -54.56 -32.24
C LYS A 272 -1.38 -53.19 -31.71
N LEU A 273 -2.69 -52.93 -31.67
CA LEU A 273 -3.26 -51.58 -31.53
C LEU A 273 -3.36 -51.01 -30.09
N GLN A 274 -2.87 -51.70 -29.06
CA GLN A 274 -3.15 -51.37 -27.65
C GLN A 274 -2.02 -50.63 -26.89
N ARG A 275 -1.05 -50.00 -27.56
CA ARG A 275 0.20 -49.53 -26.88
C ARG A 275 0.54 -48.03 -26.93
N GLU A 276 -0.24 -47.21 -27.62
CA GLU A 276 0.20 -45.83 -27.97
C GLU A 276 -0.66 -44.70 -27.35
N ALA A 277 -1.58 -45.02 -26.43
CA ALA A 277 -2.62 -44.07 -25.98
C ALA A 277 -2.52 -43.52 -24.53
N GLU A 278 -1.72 -44.11 -23.63
CA GLU A 278 -1.92 -43.90 -22.17
C GLU A 278 -0.89 -43.01 -21.43
N LEU A 279 0.22 -42.61 -22.06
CA LEU A 279 1.29 -41.83 -21.39
C LEU A 279 1.43 -40.38 -21.87
N GLU A 280 0.30 -39.78 -22.26
CA GLU A 280 0.25 -38.38 -22.69
C GLU A 280 0.23 -37.38 -21.51
N ALA A 281 0.92 -36.25 -21.69
CA ALA A 281 0.62 -34.90 -21.16
C ALA A 281 0.50 -34.59 -19.64
N GLN A 282 0.22 -35.52 -18.73
CA GLN A 282 -0.55 -35.15 -17.51
C GLN A 282 0.20 -34.71 -16.23
N GLN A 283 1.51 -34.92 -16.05
CA GLN A 283 2.23 -34.46 -14.83
C GLN A 283 3.27 -33.35 -15.07
N LYS A 284 2.76 -32.24 -15.62
CA LYS A 284 3.46 -30.95 -15.72
C LYS A 284 3.82 -30.40 -14.33
N GLN A 285 5.06 -29.90 -14.19
CA GLN A 285 5.48 -28.61 -13.58
C GLN A 285 4.96 -28.13 -12.19
N ILE A 286 4.05 -28.83 -11.49
CA ILE A 286 3.31 -28.32 -10.32
C ILE A 286 4.12 -28.29 -9.00
N LYS A 287 5.41 -28.69 -9.01
CA LYS A 287 6.28 -28.70 -7.81
C LYS A 287 7.62 -27.97 -8.00
N LYS A 288 7.60 -26.79 -8.62
CA LYS A 288 8.78 -25.89 -8.63
C LYS A 288 8.93 -25.07 -7.34
N ASP A 289 7.84 -24.50 -6.83
CA ASP A 289 7.92 -23.33 -5.95
C ASP A 289 7.39 -23.58 -4.53
N LYS A 290 8.00 -24.54 -3.80
CA LYS A 290 7.80 -24.66 -2.35
C LYS A 290 9.10 -24.86 -1.54
N GLU A 291 9.51 -23.76 -0.92
CA GLU A 291 9.68 -23.68 0.54
C GLU A 291 10.86 -24.44 1.19
N LEU A 292 12.08 -24.19 0.70
CA LEU A 292 13.26 -24.12 1.58
C LEU A 292 14.07 -22.85 1.31
N GLU A 293 13.39 -21.70 1.39
CA GLU A 293 14.05 -20.46 1.78
C GLU A 293 14.60 -20.59 3.20
N ILE A 294 15.90 -20.34 3.35
CA ILE A 294 16.47 -19.62 4.51
C ILE A 294 16.37 -20.39 5.87
N ALA A 295 16.99 -19.84 6.92
CA ALA A 295 16.76 -20.15 8.34
C ALA A 295 16.73 -21.65 8.72
N ARG A 296 17.84 -22.24 9.20
CA ARG A 296 18.71 -21.72 10.28
C ARG A 296 20.10 -22.37 10.30
N LEU A 297 20.97 -21.79 11.13
CA LEU A 297 22.37 -22.15 11.41
C LEU A 297 23.30 -21.78 10.23
N ARG A 298 24.07 -20.68 10.25
CA ARG A 298 24.52 -19.78 11.34
C ARG A 298 25.31 -20.46 12.47
N ALA A 299 26.28 -19.72 13.02
CA ALA A 299 26.90 -19.93 14.33
C ALA A 299 27.67 -21.25 14.57
N ARG A 300 28.78 -21.49 13.83
CA ARG A 300 29.88 -22.33 14.37
C ARG A 300 31.33 -22.05 13.91
N GLN A 301 31.71 -20.81 13.55
CA GLN A 301 33.14 -20.46 13.45
C GLN A 301 33.46 -18.96 13.53
N GLU A 302 33.28 -18.38 14.73
CA GLU A 302 34.07 -17.25 15.21
C GLU A 302 34.49 -17.53 16.67
N LYS A 303 35.62 -16.91 17.09
CA LYS A 303 36.35 -17.04 18.38
C LYS A 303 37.43 -18.14 18.49
N ALA A 304 38.67 -17.73 18.21
CA ALA A 304 39.88 -18.10 18.93
C ALA A 304 40.81 -16.86 18.93
N THR A 305 41.56 -16.59 20.01
CA THR A 305 42.08 -15.23 20.29
C THR A 305 43.45 -15.20 20.97
N GLY A 306 44.24 -14.16 20.65
CA GLY A 306 45.13 -13.49 21.62
C GLY A 306 46.55 -14.04 21.78
N TYR A 307 47.54 -13.13 21.67
CA TYR A 307 48.94 -13.33 22.10
C TYR A 307 49.52 -11.97 22.51
N LYS A 308 49.79 -11.77 23.81
CA LYS A 308 50.66 -10.73 24.46
C LYS A 308 50.29 -10.63 25.95
N ALA A 309 51.15 -11.10 26.85
CA ALA A 309 50.97 -10.92 28.31
C ALA A 309 52.29 -11.00 29.11
N ASP A 310 53.09 -12.07 28.95
CA ASP A 310 54.01 -12.51 30.03
C ASP A 310 55.52 -12.28 29.74
N GLN A 311 56.11 -11.14 30.15
CA GLN A 311 57.59 -11.00 30.13
C GLN A 311 58.27 -9.91 31.03
N GLU A 312 57.85 -9.69 32.29
CA GLU A 312 58.61 -8.83 33.25
C GLU A 312 58.65 -9.40 34.69
N GLU A 313 59.78 -9.94 35.18
CA GLU A 313 59.85 -10.39 36.60
C GLU A 313 61.25 -10.52 37.29
N LEU A 314 62.38 -10.04 36.72
CA LEU A 314 63.72 -10.52 37.14
C LEU A 314 64.82 -9.47 37.45
N ARG A 315 64.59 -8.52 38.37
CA ARG A 315 65.64 -7.60 38.92
C ARG A 315 65.41 -7.13 40.37
N VAL A 316 65.99 -7.76 41.41
CA VAL A 316 65.91 -7.24 42.82
C VAL A 316 67.15 -7.41 43.73
N GLN A 317 67.74 -8.60 43.93
CA GLN A 317 68.42 -8.92 45.22
C GLN A 317 69.97 -9.05 45.25
N ARG A 318 70.73 -7.97 45.54
CA ARG A 318 72.17 -7.87 46.00
C ARG A 318 72.44 -6.45 46.59
N SER A 319 73.43 -6.08 47.42
CA SER A 319 74.37 -6.68 48.43
C SER A 319 74.94 -5.51 49.31
N LYS A 320 75.57 -5.73 50.49
CA LYS A 320 75.40 -4.76 51.62
C LYS A 320 76.54 -4.50 52.68
N GLU A 321 77.82 -4.81 52.46
CA GLU A 321 78.57 -5.56 53.51
C GLU A 321 80.04 -5.13 53.90
N ILE A 322 80.37 -3.85 54.31
CA ILE A 322 81.81 -3.37 54.40
C ILE A 322 82.20 -2.26 55.49
N ILE A 323 82.41 -2.48 56.85
CA ILE A 323 82.72 -1.39 57.92
C ILE A 323 83.51 -1.82 59.27
N ASP A 324 84.33 -0.96 60.03
CA ASP A 324 84.58 -0.82 61.58
C ASP A 324 85.98 -0.23 62.27
N ARG A 325 85.99 0.53 63.48
CA ARG A 325 87.05 0.94 64.62
C ARG A 325 87.62 2.47 64.88
N GLU A 326 88.36 3.11 65.90
CA GLU A 326 89.14 3.03 67.27
C GLU A 326 89.61 4.44 68.04
N TRP A 327 90.20 4.59 69.32
CA TRP A 327 90.63 5.92 70.11
C TRP A 327 91.59 5.98 71.47
N ARG A 328 92.28 7.08 72.04
CA ARG A 328 93.18 7.08 73.35
C ARG A 328 93.83 8.26 74.35
N ARG A 329 94.33 9.42 75.00
CA ARG A 329 95.10 9.70 76.37
C ARG A 329 95.61 11.19 76.87
N LYS A 330 96.02 11.54 78.18
CA LYS A 330 96.76 12.84 78.73
C LYS A 330 97.37 13.00 80.26
N GLN A 331 97.96 14.17 80.81
CA GLN A 331 98.75 14.42 82.14
C GLN A 331 99.00 15.93 82.76
N LYS A 332 99.57 16.25 84.03
CA LYS A 332 99.84 17.61 84.78
C LYS A 332 100.88 17.80 86.02
N GLU A 333 101.42 19.01 86.51
CA GLU A 333 101.86 19.50 87.96
C GLU A 333 102.68 20.91 88.23
N LEU A 334 102.82 21.58 89.46
CA LEU A 334 103.74 22.80 89.87
C LEU A 334 104.05 23.25 91.43
N ALA A 335 104.59 24.49 91.83
CA ALA A 335 105.28 24.96 93.16
C ALA A 335 104.89 26.36 93.91
N VAL A 336 105.62 27.18 94.80
CA VAL A 336 105.20 28.52 95.50
C VAL A 336 104.88 29.67 94.55
N LYS A 337 105.41 29.57 93.34
CA LYS A 337 104.83 30.26 92.21
C LYS A 337 103.30 30.06 92.19
N LYS A 338 102.76 28.85 92.45
CA LYS A 338 101.33 28.59 92.70
C LYS A 338 100.70 29.52 93.73
N ALA A 339 101.39 30.10 94.71
CA ALA A 339 100.76 30.95 95.74
C ALA A 339 100.53 32.40 95.25
N GLU A 340 101.53 33.02 94.59
CA GLU A 340 101.34 34.31 93.92
C GLU A 340 100.57 34.13 92.60
N GLU A 341 100.80 33.02 91.89
CA GLU A 341 99.91 32.55 90.84
C GLU A 341 98.53 32.24 91.41
N ASP A 342 98.32 31.84 92.68
CA ASP A 342 96.98 31.59 93.25
C ASP A 342 96.29 32.89 93.64
N GLU A 343 96.98 33.92 94.10
CA GLU A 343 96.38 35.26 94.24
C GLU A 343 96.05 35.86 92.86
N ASN A 344 96.99 35.79 91.90
CA ASN A 344 96.73 36.24 90.53
C ASN A 344 95.71 35.36 89.80
N LEU A 345 95.59 34.07 90.14
CA LEU A 345 94.53 33.18 89.66
C LEU A 345 93.24 33.42 90.45
N LYS A 346 93.24 33.92 91.69
CA LYS A 346 92.02 34.34 92.39
C LYS A 346 91.46 35.60 91.74
N THR A 347 92.28 36.63 91.53
CA THR A 347 91.86 37.84 90.80
C THR A 347 91.46 37.51 89.36
N ALA A 348 92.30 36.79 88.61
CA ALA A 348 91.95 36.36 87.25
C ALA A 348 90.79 35.34 87.19
N ARG A 349 90.52 34.54 88.24
CA ARG A 349 89.28 33.73 88.34
C ARG A 349 88.08 34.61 88.62
N VAL A 350 88.16 35.60 89.50
CA VAL A 350 87.06 36.55 89.77
C VAL A 350 86.75 37.40 88.54
N GLU A 351 87.77 37.85 87.82
CA GLU A 351 87.61 38.56 86.54
C GLU A 351 87.10 37.62 85.44
N GLN A 352 87.63 36.39 85.33
CA GLN A 352 87.09 35.39 84.40
C GLN A 352 85.65 35.01 84.74
N LEU A 353 85.26 34.97 86.02
CA LEU A 353 83.89 34.72 86.47
C LEU A 353 82.99 35.89 86.08
N ARG A 354 83.37 37.14 86.40
CA ARG A 354 82.62 38.34 85.98
C ARG A 354 82.47 38.43 84.45
N CYS A 355 83.53 38.13 83.71
CA CYS A 355 83.49 38.06 82.24
C CYS A 355 82.60 36.91 81.76
N LYS A 356 82.66 35.72 82.38
CA LYS A 356 81.76 34.60 82.08
C LYS A 356 80.30 34.95 82.37
N GLU A 357 80.00 35.56 83.51
CA GLU A 357 78.67 36.03 83.91
C GLU A 357 78.13 37.05 82.90
N HIS A 358 78.95 38.05 82.51
CA HIS A 358 78.58 39.02 81.50
C HIS A 358 78.36 38.38 80.11
N PHE A 359 79.23 37.47 79.67
CA PHE A 359 79.03 36.71 78.44
C PHE A 359 77.83 35.75 78.50
N LEU A 360 77.49 35.21 79.67
CA LEU A 360 76.30 34.38 79.88
C LEU A 360 75.01 35.22 79.85
N SER A 361 74.99 36.42 80.42
CA SER A 361 73.86 37.35 80.26
C SER A 361 73.69 37.72 78.79
N ILE A 362 74.76 38.16 78.10
CA ILE A 362 74.71 38.50 76.67
C ILE A 362 74.24 37.32 75.82
N LYS A 363 74.61 36.08 76.17
CA LYS A 363 74.08 34.88 75.50
C LYS A 363 72.60 34.67 75.80
N ALA A 364 72.19 34.67 77.06
CA ALA A 364 70.79 34.50 77.45
C ALA A 364 69.87 35.57 76.83
N ASP A 365 70.34 36.82 76.70
CA ASP A 365 69.57 37.91 76.10
C ASP A 365 69.52 37.81 74.57
N ARG A 366 70.56 37.27 73.92
CA ARG A 366 70.50 36.87 72.50
C ARG A 366 69.57 35.68 72.28
N GLU A 367 69.67 34.65 73.10
CA GLU A 367 68.83 33.45 73.05
C GLU A 367 67.33 33.79 73.27
N LYS A 368 67.01 34.73 74.16
CA LYS A 368 65.65 35.32 74.28
C LYS A 368 65.23 36.03 73.00
N ALA A 369 66.07 36.90 72.44
CA ALA A 369 65.76 37.64 71.22
C ALA A 369 65.61 36.72 69.98
N ASP A 370 66.38 35.63 69.93
CA ASP A 370 66.27 34.59 68.91
C ASP A 370 64.97 33.80 69.10
N TYR A 371 64.66 33.36 70.32
CA TYR A 371 63.40 32.69 70.66
C TYR A 371 62.18 33.57 70.35
N GLU A 372 62.20 34.86 70.70
CA GLU A 372 61.13 35.80 70.35
C GLU A 372 60.97 35.98 68.84
N ARG A 373 62.06 36.05 68.07
CA ARG A 373 62.00 36.13 66.61
C ARG A 373 61.41 34.85 66.00
N VAL A 374 61.83 33.69 66.49
CA VAL A 374 61.29 32.38 66.07
C VAL A 374 59.81 32.26 66.45
N LEU A 375 59.41 32.70 67.64
CA LEU A 375 58.02 32.64 68.10
C LEU A 375 57.10 33.59 67.31
N LYS A 376 57.57 34.81 67.00
CA LYS A 376 56.86 35.75 66.10
C LYS A 376 56.74 35.18 64.68
N ALA A 377 57.81 34.60 64.13
CA ALA A 377 57.77 33.94 62.83
C ALA A 377 56.81 32.73 62.79
N HIS A 378 56.73 31.94 63.88
CA HIS A 378 55.74 30.86 64.00
C HIS A 378 54.31 31.39 64.11
N GLN A 379 54.06 32.45 64.87
CA GLN A 379 52.74 33.09 64.96
C GLN A 379 52.29 33.63 63.59
N GLU A 380 53.17 34.32 62.87
CA GLU A 380 52.92 34.76 61.49
C GLU A 380 52.67 33.58 60.54
N ALA A 381 53.42 32.49 60.65
CA ALA A 381 53.22 31.30 59.81
C ALA A 381 51.86 30.65 60.07
N ILE A 382 51.43 30.54 61.35
CA ILE A 382 50.11 30.02 61.72
C ILE A 382 48.98 30.92 61.20
N ILE A 383 49.14 32.25 61.22
CA ILE A 383 48.17 33.19 60.64
C ILE A 383 48.09 33.01 59.12
N LYS A 384 49.23 32.97 58.43
CA LYS A 384 49.31 32.76 56.97
C LYS A 384 48.69 31.43 56.55
N GLN A 385 48.96 30.34 57.29
CA GLN A 385 48.34 29.03 57.07
C GLN A 385 46.81 29.07 57.22
N LYS A 386 46.29 29.69 58.31
CA LYS A 386 44.84 29.84 58.50
C LYS A 386 44.19 30.66 57.40
N GLU A 387 44.81 31.77 57.00
CA GLU A 387 44.35 32.57 55.87
C GLU A 387 44.32 31.76 54.56
N GLU A 388 45.31 30.91 54.31
CA GLU A 388 45.37 30.04 53.13
C GLU A 388 44.31 28.92 53.19
N GLU A 389 44.12 28.29 54.35
CA GLU A 389 43.05 27.32 54.62
C GLU A 389 41.67 27.94 54.41
N GLU A 390 41.40 29.14 54.93
CA GLU A 390 40.15 29.87 54.71
C GLU A 390 39.95 30.22 53.22
N LYS A 391 40.99 30.71 52.53
CA LYS A 391 40.95 31.00 51.09
C LYS A 391 40.68 29.74 50.27
N MET A 392 41.22 28.59 50.67
CA MET A 392 40.97 27.29 50.01
C MET A 392 39.58 26.73 50.34
N HIS A 393 39.11 26.87 51.58
CA HIS A 393 37.75 26.50 51.99
C HIS A 393 36.71 27.33 51.23
N GLN A 394 36.87 28.65 51.14
CA GLN A 394 36.00 29.53 50.36
C GLN A 394 35.99 29.17 48.86
N LYS A 395 37.15 28.84 48.27
CA LYS A 395 37.22 28.31 46.89
C LYS A 395 36.45 27.00 46.74
N SER A 396 36.59 26.08 47.70
CA SER A 396 35.89 24.79 47.69
C SER A 396 34.37 24.95 47.83
N LEU A 397 33.90 25.88 48.68
CA LEU A 397 32.48 26.22 48.80
C LEU A 397 31.93 26.77 47.48
N ARG A 398 32.57 27.79 46.91
CA ARG A 398 32.16 28.39 45.62
C ARG A 398 32.18 27.37 44.48
N HIS A 399 33.16 26.47 44.44
CA HIS A 399 33.21 25.38 43.47
C HIS A 399 32.05 24.37 43.65
N SER A 400 31.73 24.03 44.90
CA SER A 400 30.59 23.17 45.24
C SER A 400 29.23 23.82 44.94
N GLU A 401 29.12 25.14 45.04
CA GLU A 401 27.95 25.92 44.64
C GLU A 401 27.80 25.94 43.11
N VAL A 402 28.88 26.20 42.37
CA VAL A 402 28.90 26.16 40.90
C VAL A 402 28.54 24.76 40.38
N ILE A 403 29.08 23.68 40.95
CA ILE A 403 28.69 22.31 40.58
C ILE A 403 27.20 22.09 40.87
N ARG A 404 26.68 22.53 42.01
CA ARG A 404 25.25 22.41 42.34
C ARG A 404 24.34 23.26 41.45
N GLN A 405 24.84 24.36 40.87
CA GLN A 405 24.14 25.12 39.83
C GLN A 405 24.18 24.38 38.49
N GLN A 406 25.34 23.88 38.06
CA GLN A 406 25.51 23.11 36.82
C GLN A 406 24.65 21.83 36.79
N VAL A 407 24.56 21.10 37.91
CA VAL A 407 23.67 19.93 38.04
C VAL A 407 22.21 20.33 37.85
N LYS A 408 21.74 21.39 38.54
CA LYS A 408 20.37 21.90 38.37
C LYS A 408 20.08 22.37 36.94
N GLU A 409 21.02 23.07 36.31
CA GLU A 409 20.88 23.44 34.89
C GLU A 409 20.78 22.21 33.98
N HIS A 410 21.59 21.18 34.23
CA HIS A 410 21.58 19.94 33.46
C HIS A 410 20.28 19.15 33.67
N GLU A 411 19.77 19.07 34.90
CA GLU A 411 18.46 18.50 35.22
C GLU A 411 17.32 19.24 34.50
N VAL A 412 17.31 20.58 34.55
CA VAL A 412 16.30 21.41 33.87
C VAL A 412 16.40 21.24 32.34
N ARG A 413 17.60 21.21 31.76
CA ARG A 413 17.81 20.95 30.32
C ARG A 413 17.34 19.55 29.92
N ALA A 414 17.66 18.52 30.70
CA ALA A 414 17.22 17.14 30.43
C ALA A 414 15.69 16.99 30.55
N VAL A 415 15.06 17.67 31.51
CA VAL A 415 13.59 17.71 31.64
C VAL A 415 12.94 18.50 30.48
N ALA A 416 13.56 19.58 30.01
CA ALA A 416 13.10 20.32 28.83
C ALA A 416 13.17 19.46 27.56
N GLN A 417 14.34 18.88 27.27
CA GLN A 417 14.55 17.96 26.13
C GLN A 417 13.59 16.77 26.18
N ARG A 418 13.35 16.17 27.36
CA ARG A 418 12.37 15.09 27.50
C ARG A 418 10.93 15.55 27.22
N ARG A 419 10.56 16.79 27.56
CA ARG A 419 9.25 17.38 27.23
C ARG A 419 9.13 17.71 25.74
N GLU A 420 10.21 18.10 25.10
CA GLU A 420 10.27 18.36 23.65
C GLU A 420 10.12 17.06 22.86
N LEU A 421 10.92 16.04 23.17
CA LEU A 421 10.79 14.69 22.59
C LEU A 421 9.40 14.07 22.80
N LEU A 422 8.78 14.27 23.98
CA LEU A 422 7.42 13.81 24.22
C LEU A 422 6.40 14.53 23.33
N LYS A 423 6.47 15.87 23.22
CA LYS A 423 5.62 16.64 22.30
C LYS A 423 5.82 16.22 20.84
N GLU A 424 7.05 15.93 20.43
CA GLU A 424 7.34 15.40 19.09
C GLU A 424 6.67 14.02 18.89
N THR A 425 6.75 13.11 19.87
CA THR A 425 6.04 11.82 19.78
C THR A 425 4.53 11.98 19.77
N ASP A 426 3.98 12.92 20.55
CA ASP A 426 2.55 13.22 20.59
C ASP A 426 2.09 13.77 19.22
N GLN A 427 2.76 14.78 18.69
CA GLN A 427 2.50 15.37 17.36
C GLN A 427 2.63 14.34 16.22
N MET A 428 3.63 13.46 16.27
CA MET A 428 3.78 12.38 15.30
C MET A 428 2.65 11.35 15.41
N SER A 429 2.17 11.07 16.63
CA SER A 429 1.00 10.20 16.84
C SER A 429 -0.29 10.84 16.33
N GLU A 430 -0.50 12.13 16.57
CA GLU A 430 -1.63 12.90 16.04
C GLU A 430 -1.60 12.97 14.51
N ALA A 431 -0.42 13.20 13.91
CA ALA A 431 -0.26 13.21 12.45
C ALA A 431 -0.58 11.84 11.83
N VAL A 432 -0.19 10.73 12.49
CA VAL A 432 -0.55 9.37 12.06
C VAL A 432 -2.06 9.12 12.21
N GLN A 433 -2.68 9.53 13.32
CA GLN A 433 -4.13 9.42 13.51
C GLN A 433 -4.91 10.24 12.47
N GLN A 434 -4.52 11.49 12.23
CA GLN A 434 -5.14 12.33 11.19
C GLN A 434 -4.98 11.72 9.79
N ARG A 435 -3.80 11.16 9.47
CA ARG A 435 -3.57 10.45 8.20
C ARG A 435 -4.47 9.22 8.08
N GLN A 436 -4.60 8.41 9.14
CA GLN A 436 -5.51 7.26 9.18
C GLN A 436 -6.98 7.67 9.01
N MET A 437 -7.43 8.75 9.67
CA MET A 437 -8.80 9.26 9.50
C MET A 437 -9.07 9.72 8.06
N ARG A 438 -8.18 10.54 7.48
CA ARG A 438 -8.30 10.99 6.07
C ARG A 438 -8.27 9.82 5.07
N LEU A 439 -7.45 8.80 5.33
CA LEU A 439 -7.41 7.57 4.54
C LEU A 439 -8.71 6.78 4.66
N ASN A 440 -9.26 6.61 5.87
CA ASN A 440 -10.51 5.88 6.10
C ASN A 440 -11.72 6.60 5.48
N GLU A 441 -11.80 7.93 5.59
CA GLU A 441 -12.81 8.72 4.88
C GLU A 441 -12.75 8.54 3.36
N LEU A 442 -11.54 8.48 2.78
CA LEU A 442 -11.37 8.32 1.34
C LEU A 442 -11.60 6.87 0.89
N LYS A 443 -11.22 5.87 1.70
CA LYS A 443 -11.66 4.47 1.54
C LYS A 443 -13.20 4.41 1.52
N GLU A 444 -13.88 5.05 2.47
CA GLU A 444 -15.35 5.09 2.51
C GLU A 444 -15.98 5.80 1.29
N LYS A 445 -15.46 6.97 0.89
CA LYS A 445 -15.95 7.70 -0.30
C LYS A 445 -15.89 6.79 -1.53
N LYS A 446 -14.78 6.11 -1.75
CA LYS A 446 -14.60 5.15 -2.85
C LYS A 446 -15.47 3.89 -2.77
N LEU A 447 -15.78 3.40 -1.58
CA LEU A 447 -16.70 2.27 -1.41
C LEU A 447 -18.16 2.68 -1.68
N LYS A 448 -18.51 3.96 -1.41
CA LYS A 448 -19.79 4.56 -1.77
C LYS A 448 -19.88 4.81 -3.29
N GLU A 449 -18.82 5.33 -3.90
CA GLU A 449 -18.68 5.47 -5.36
C GLU A 449 -18.79 4.09 -6.07
N LEU A 450 -18.11 3.05 -5.56
CA LEU A 450 -18.19 1.68 -6.09
C LEU A 450 -19.63 1.18 -6.13
N LYS A 451 -20.38 1.36 -5.04
CA LYS A 451 -21.81 1.01 -4.97
C LYS A 451 -22.66 1.87 -5.93
N ALA A 452 -22.33 3.15 -6.09
CA ALA A 452 -23.00 4.04 -7.04
C ALA A 452 -22.75 3.67 -8.52
N THR A 453 -21.67 2.95 -8.86
CA THR A 453 -21.46 2.41 -10.23
C THR A 453 -22.37 1.24 -10.61
N GLY A 454 -23.26 0.79 -9.72
CA GLY A 454 -24.23 -0.27 -10.02
C GLY A 454 -23.64 -1.69 -10.06
N LEU A 455 -22.43 -1.89 -9.52
CA LEU A 455 -21.82 -3.22 -9.40
C LEU A 455 -22.60 -4.09 -8.42
N PRO A 456 -22.78 -5.41 -8.69
CA PRO A 456 -23.48 -6.32 -7.79
C PRO A 456 -22.88 -6.36 -6.37
N ASP A 457 -23.73 -6.31 -5.34
CA ASP A 457 -23.32 -6.19 -3.93
C ASP A 457 -22.32 -7.24 -3.45
N LYS A 458 -22.32 -8.43 -4.04
CA LYS A 458 -21.30 -9.46 -3.83
C LYS A 458 -19.89 -8.90 -4.02
N TYR A 459 -19.67 -8.20 -5.13
CA TYR A 459 -18.38 -7.64 -5.50
C TYR A 459 -18.01 -6.42 -4.65
N CYS A 460 -19.00 -5.57 -4.33
CA CYS A 460 -18.82 -4.48 -3.37
C CYS A 460 -18.41 -5.01 -1.98
N SER A 461 -19.09 -6.04 -1.47
CA SER A 461 -18.83 -6.67 -0.16
C SER A 461 -17.46 -7.36 -0.09
N ASP A 462 -17.02 -8.02 -1.18
CA ASP A 462 -15.69 -8.62 -1.26
C ASP A 462 -14.56 -7.57 -1.29
N VAL A 463 -14.81 -6.37 -1.82
CA VAL A 463 -13.88 -5.23 -1.73
C VAL A 463 -13.93 -4.61 -0.34
N GLU A 464 -15.11 -4.36 0.24
CA GLU A 464 -15.26 -3.82 1.60
C GLU A 464 -14.57 -4.69 2.66
N ARG A 465 -14.72 -6.01 2.60
CA ARG A 465 -14.05 -6.94 3.53
C ARG A 465 -12.53 -6.85 3.43
N LYS A 466 -11.99 -6.70 2.22
CA LYS A 466 -10.53 -6.58 1.98
C LYS A 466 -10.01 -5.19 2.38
N ALA A 467 -10.77 -4.13 2.13
CA ALA A 467 -10.44 -2.74 2.45
C ALA A 467 -10.47 -2.40 3.96
N ARG A 468 -10.89 -3.35 4.81
CA ARG A 468 -10.80 -3.31 6.27
C ARG A 468 -9.65 -4.15 6.85
N ALA A 469 -8.95 -4.93 6.01
CA ALA A 469 -7.85 -5.80 6.43
C ALA A 469 -6.47 -5.12 6.33
N PHE A 470 -6.44 -3.91 5.77
CA PHE A 470 -5.35 -2.94 5.68
C PHE A 470 -6.00 -1.54 5.60
#